data_AF-A0A832MAD7-F1
#
_entry.id   AF-A0A832MAD7-F1
#
_cell.length_a   1.000
_cell.length_b   1.000
_cell.length_c   1.000
_cell.angle_alpha   90.00
_cell.angle_beta   90.00
_cell.angle_gamma   90.00
#
_symmetry.space_group_name_H-M   'P 1'
#
loop_
_entity.id
_entity.type
_entity.pdbx_description
1 polymer ?
#
loop_
_entity_poly.entity_id
_entity_poly.type
_entity_poly.pdbx_seq_one_letter_code
_entity_poly.pdbx_strand_id
1 'polypeptide(L)'
;MSKQSAPEIPPASRDQALDRALSQIEKSYGKGAIMSLDGVNPLAIEGISTGALSLDIALGGKGIPRGRIVEVFGPESSGKTTLCLHVIAEAQKKGGVAAFVDAEHALDPTWAKKLGVSLKDLLVSQPDNGEQALEIVEMLVRSNAVDVVVIDSVAALIPKSEIEGEMGDATMGVQARLMSQAMRKLTGAVSKSKCLVIFINQIRMKIGVMYGNPETTTGGNALKFYSSVRIDIRRVQALKEGDVNIGNRVRGKIVKNKIAPPFREAEFDIMFDSGISYEGDLLDLGVNENVIEKSGAWFNYGQVRLGQGREQARQFLKDNKDVSKEIHGKILEKKFPSETPPAPAADLKKADKSEKAEVKPEKLKK
;
A
#
# COMPACT_ATOMS: atom_id res chain seq x y z
N MET A 1 -5.53 3.89 -57.50
CA MET A 1 -5.24 4.76 -56.35
C MET A 1 -3.87 4.38 -55.80
N SER A 2 -2.85 5.17 -56.12
CA SER A 2 -1.47 4.95 -55.69
C SER A 2 -1.33 5.24 -54.20
N LYS A 3 -0.76 4.30 -53.45
CA LYS A 3 -0.29 4.54 -52.07
C LYS A 3 0.87 5.52 -52.15
N GLN A 4 0.65 6.78 -51.80
CA GLN A 4 1.74 7.70 -51.49
C GLN A 4 2.40 7.20 -50.20
N SER A 5 3.63 6.70 -50.31
CA SER A 5 4.47 6.40 -49.15
C SER A 5 4.83 7.71 -48.45
N ALA A 6 4.73 7.73 -47.11
CA ALA A 6 5.15 8.88 -46.33
C ALA A 6 6.62 9.22 -46.64
N PRO A 7 6.98 10.51 -46.79
CA PRO A 7 8.35 10.90 -47.11
C PRO A 7 9.30 10.47 -46.00
N GLU A 8 10.39 9.77 -46.36
CA GLU A 8 11.46 9.41 -45.43
C GLU A 8 12.22 10.67 -45.01
N ILE A 9 12.11 11.02 -43.72
CA ILE A 9 12.81 12.15 -43.12
C ILE A 9 14.24 11.69 -42.76
N PRO A 10 15.30 12.31 -43.30
CA PRO A 10 16.68 11.95 -42.94
C PRO A 10 16.92 12.14 -41.42
N PRO A 11 17.70 11.26 -40.76
CA PRO A 11 17.78 11.16 -39.30
C PRO A 11 18.12 12.48 -38.59
N ALA A 12 19.06 13.27 -39.12
CA ALA A 12 19.41 14.58 -38.54
C ALA A 12 18.25 15.61 -38.60
N SER A 13 17.38 15.53 -39.61
CA SER A 13 16.18 16.38 -39.71
C SER A 13 15.00 15.87 -38.87
N ARG A 14 15.02 14.57 -38.52
CA ARG A 14 14.05 13.95 -37.63
C ARG A 14 14.27 14.41 -36.18
N ASP A 15 15.52 14.49 -35.73
CA ASP A 15 15.85 14.94 -34.38
C ASP A 15 15.48 16.41 -34.17
N GLN A 16 15.78 17.29 -35.15
CA GLN A 16 15.37 18.69 -35.09
C GLN A 16 13.85 18.88 -35.12
N ALA A 17 13.13 18.09 -35.93
CA ALA A 17 11.67 18.11 -35.95
C ALA A 17 11.08 17.62 -34.63
N LEU A 18 11.69 16.60 -34.03
CA LEU A 18 11.31 16.07 -32.73
C LEU A 18 11.53 17.11 -31.62
N ASP A 19 12.69 17.76 -31.56
CA ASP A 19 13.01 18.77 -30.55
C ASP A 19 12.05 19.98 -30.61
N ARG A 20 11.69 20.41 -31.83
CA ARG A 20 10.69 21.47 -32.03
C ARG A 20 9.31 21.03 -31.53
N ALA A 21 8.89 19.80 -31.85
CA ALA A 21 7.64 19.26 -31.38
C ALA A 21 7.61 19.14 -29.85
N LEU A 22 8.68 18.61 -29.24
CA LEU A 22 8.83 18.51 -27.78
C LEU A 22 8.76 19.90 -27.12
N SER A 23 9.52 20.87 -27.64
CA SER A 23 9.51 22.25 -27.15
C SER A 23 8.13 22.92 -27.27
N GLN A 24 7.42 22.66 -28.37
CA GLN A 24 6.06 23.18 -28.58
C GLN A 24 5.06 22.54 -27.61
N ILE A 25 5.18 21.23 -27.36
CA ILE A 25 4.36 20.52 -26.38
C ILE A 25 4.62 21.07 -24.97
N GLU A 26 5.87 21.22 -24.55
CA GLU A 26 6.20 21.79 -23.23
C GLU A 26 5.72 23.24 -23.08
N LYS A 27 5.83 24.05 -24.13
CA LYS A 27 5.33 25.44 -24.11
C LYS A 27 3.81 25.51 -24.00
N SER A 28 3.10 24.57 -24.63
CA SER A 28 1.63 24.57 -24.69
C SER A 28 0.99 23.91 -23.47
N TYR A 29 1.64 22.91 -22.88
CA TYR A 29 1.07 22.05 -21.84
C TYR A 29 1.86 22.01 -20.53
N GLY A 30 2.98 22.74 -20.46
CA GLY A 30 3.84 22.85 -19.28
C GLY A 30 5.04 21.89 -19.29
N LYS A 31 6.03 22.20 -18.44
CA LYS A 31 7.21 21.33 -18.24
C LYS A 31 6.77 19.93 -17.78
N GLY A 32 7.31 18.88 -18.41
CA GLY A 32 6.99 17.49 -18.09
C GLY A 32 5.71 16.95 -18.76
N ALA A 33 5.08 17.71 -19.67
CA ALA A 33 3.96 17.21 -20.48
C ALA A 33 4.36 16.08 -21.43
N ILE A 34 5.64 16.01 -21.81
CA ILE A 34 6.25 14.93 -22.55
C ILE A 34 7.69 14.75 -22.06
N MET A 35 8.12 13.51 -21.84
CA MET A 35 9.48 13.20 -21.39
C MET A 35 9.93 11.86 -21.96
N SER A 36 11.23 11.70 -22.18
CA SER A 36 11.80 10.40 -22.48
C SER A 36 11.61 9.47 -21.29
N LEU A 37 11.26 8.21 -21.56
CA LEU A 37 11.16 7.17 -20.53
C LEU A 37 12.55 6.72 -20.04
N ASP A 38 13.59 6.95 -20.83
CA ASP A 38 14.97 6.67 -20.43
C ASP A 38 15.38 7.59 -19.28
N GLY A 39 15.62 7.00 -18.11
CA GLY A 39 15.98 7.71 -16.88
C GLY A 39 14.81 8.00 -15.92
N VAL A 40 13.55 7.79 -16.32
CA VAL A 40 12.41 7.78 -15.38
C VAL A 40 12.40 6.43 -14.69
N ASN A 41 13.10 6.34 -13.55
CA ASN A 41 13.21 5.09 -12.81
C ASN A 41 11.81 4.62 -12.34
N PRO A 42 11.21 3.54 -12.90
CA PRO A 42 9.92 3.05 -12.46
C PRO A 42 9.94 2.58 -10.99
N LEU A 43 11.15 2.34 -10.44
CA LEU A 43 11.39 1.94 -9.06
C LEU A 43 11.19 3.07 -8.04
N ALA A 44 10.91 4.31 -8.43
CA ALA A 44 10.85 5.46 -7.52
C ALA A 44 9.47 5.74 -6.88
N ILE A 45 8.43 4.93 -7.16
CA ILE A 45 7.12 5.15 -6.54
C ILE A 45 7.21 4.79 -5.05
N GLU A 46 7.11 5.81 -4.20
CA GLU A 46 7.01 5.65 -2.76
C GLU A 46 5.67 4.98 -2.40
N GLY A 47 5.69 4.13 -1.38
CA GLY A 47 4.48 3.52 -0.83
C GLY A 47 4.31 3.76 0.67
N ILE A 48 3.08 3.57 1.12
CA ILE A 48 2.68 3.61 2.53
C ILE A 48 2.57 2.16 3.00
N SER A 49 3.20 1.83 4.14
CA SER A 49 3.14 0.47 4.69
C SER A 49 1.70 0.06 4.97
N THR A 50 1.41 -1.21 4.74
CA THR A 50 0.12 -1.82 5.09
C THR A 50 0.00 -2.17 6.57
N GLY A 51 1.10 -2.07 7.33
CA GLY A 51 1.20 -2.63 8.68
C GLY A 51 1.45 -4.15 8.71
N ALA A 52 1.32 -4.84 7.57
CA ALA A 52 1.72 -6.24 7.38
C ALA A 52 2.95 -6.29 6.45
N LEU A 53 4.11 -6.67 7.00
CA LEU A 53 5.35 -6.80 6.24
C LEU A 53 5.21 -7.79 5.07
N SER A 54 4.50 -8.89 5.25
CA SER A 54 4.30 -9.88 4.19
C SER A 54 3.50 -9.32 3.02
N LEU A 55 2.49 -8.50 3.32
CA LEU A 55 1.71 -7.81 2.29
C LEU A 55 2.54 -6.73 1.60
N ASP A 56 3.36 -5.99 2.34
CA ASP A 56 4.29 -5.01 1.77
C ASP A 56 5.29 -5.67 0.82
N ILE A 57 5.87 -6.81 1.19
CA ILE A 57 6.75 -7.62 0.33
C ILE A 57 6.00 -8.12 -0.91
N ALA A 58 4.77 -8.63 -0.73
CA ALA A 58 3.93 -9.08 -1.83
C ALA A 58 3.62 -7.93 -2.82
N LEU A 59 3.50 -6.70 -2.33
CA LEU A 59 3.31 -5.48 -3.13
C LEU A 59 4.58 -4.96 -3.82
N GLY A 60 5.75 -5.56 -3.55
CA GLY A 60 7.04 -5.14 -4.11
C GLY A 60 7.97 -4.46 -3.11
N GLY A 61 7.71 -4.59 -1.80
CA GLY A 61 8.59 -4.19 -0.71
C GLY A 61 8.37 -2.77 -0.19
N LYS A 62 7.45 -2.00 -0.78
CA LYS A 62 7.24 -0.58 -0.45
C LYS A 62 5.83 -0.28 0.12
N GLY A 63 4.99 -1.30 0.26
CA GLY A 63 3.58 -1.13 0.64
C GLY A 63 2.71 -0.60 -0.49
N ILE A 64 1.64 0.12 -0.14
CA ILE A 64 0.64 0.62 -1.07
C ILE A 64 1.16 1.89 -1.78
N PRO A 65 1.17 1.94 -3.12
CA PRO A 65 1.74 3.05 -3.89
C PRO A 65 1.02 4.40 -3.69
N ARG A 66 1.78 5.46 -3.39
CA ARG A 66 1.29 6.84 -3.39
C ARG A 66 0.92 7.31 -4.79
N GLY A 67 0.01 8.29 -4.86
CA GLY A 67 -0.43 8.90 -6.12
C GLY A 67 -1.19 7.93 -7.03
N ARG A 68 -1.83 6.90 -6.44
CA ARG A 68 -2.56 5.85 -7.16
C ARG A 68 -3.91 5.56 -6.51
N ILE A 69 -4.82 5.00 -7.31
CA ILE A 69 -6.08 4.43 -6.87
C ILE A 69 -5.86 2.95 -6.56
N VAL A 70 -6.37 2.48 -5.43
CA VAL A 70 -6.28 1.09 -4.96
C VAL A 70 -7.66 0.61 -4.55
N GLU A 71 -7.97 -0.66 -4.84
CA GLU A 71 -9.20 -1.30 -4.37
C GLU A 71 -8.85 -2.42 -3.39
N VAL A 72 -9.45 -2.39 -2.21
CA VAL A 72 -9.40 -3.47 -1.22
C VAL A 72 -10.80 -4.07 -1.14
N PHE A 73 -10.94 -5.33 -1.51
CA PHE A 73 -12.25 -5.99 -1.56
C PHE A 73 -12.19 -7.39 -0.97
N GLY A 74 -13.35 -7.92 -0.59
CA GLY A 74 -13.42 -9.20 0.12
C GLY A 74 -14.76 -9.39 0.83
N PRO A 75 -14.99 -10.59 1.40
CA PRO A 75 -16.19 -10.88 2.19
C PRO A 75 -16.35 -9.92 3.38
N GLU A 76 -17.53 -9.90 3.97
CA GLU A 76 -17.74 -9.21 5.25
C GLU A 76 -16.81 -9.78 6.34
N SER A 77 -16.44 -8.94 7.30
CA SER A 77 -15.54 -9.31 8.41
C SER A 77 -14.18 -9.89 7.97
N SER A 78 -13.74 -9.67 6.72
CA SER A 78 -12.45 -10.15 6.23
C SER A 78 -11.26 -9.26 6.61
N GLY A 79 -11.50 -8.10 7.24
CA GLY A 79 -10.46 -7.18 7.70
C GLY A 79 -10.17 -6.00 6.77
N LYS A 80 -11.01 -5.72 5.76
CA LYS A 80 -10.85 -4.60 4.80
C LYS A 80 -10.62 -3.25 5.50
N THR A 81 -11.54 -2.85 6.36
CA THR A 81 -11.48 -1.59 7.10
C THR A 81 -10.29 -1.57 8.05
N THR A 82 -10.02 -2.66 8.76
CA THR A 82 -8.84 -2.79 9.63
C THR A 82 -7.53 -2.57 8.86
N LEU A 83 -7.36 -3.21 7.70
CA LEU A 83 -6.19 -2.99 6.83
C LEU A 83 -6.06 -1.52 6.43
N CYS A 84 -7.16 -0.88 6.03
CA CYS A 84 -7.13 0.53 5.63
C CYS A 84 -6.82 1.47 6.80
N LEU A 85 -7.31 1.18 8.00
CA LEU A 85 -6.97 1.92 9.21
C LEU A 85 -5.48 1.76 9.59
N HIS A 86 -4.88 0.59 9.38
CA HIS A 86 -3.43 0.44 9.52
C HIS A 86 -2.65 1.29 8.52
N VAL A 87 -3.08 1.33 7.25
CA VAL A 87 -2.45 2.20 6.24
C VAL A 87 -2.56 3.68 6.64
N ILE A 88 -3.70 4.11 7.19
CA ILE A 88 -3.88 5.45 7.75
C ILE A 88 -2.90 5.69 8.90
N ALA A 89 -2.81 4.77 9.86
CA ALA A 89 -1.90 4.89 10.99
C ALA A 89 -0.44 4.98 10.54
N GLU A 90 -0.03 4.18 9.55
CA GLU A 90 1.32 4.22 8.97
C GLU A 90 1.61 5.53 8.22
N ALA A 91 0.61 6.10 7.54
CA ALA A 91 0.74 7.42 6.92
C ALA A 91 0.92 8.51 7.98
N GLN A 92 0.09 8.52 9.03
CA GLN A 92 0.14 9.50 10.11
C GLN A 92 1.43 9.41 10.94
N LYS A 93 1.97 8.21 11.18
CA LYS A 93 3.26 8.01 11.85
C LYS A 93 4.41 8.73 11.13
N LYS A 94 4.30 8.92 9.82
CA LYS A 94 5.27 9.65 8.98
C LYS A 94 4.92 11.15 8.84
N GLY A 95 3.98 11.65 9.63
CA GLY A 95 3.49 13.04 9.59
C GLY A 95 2.54 13.33 8.44
N GLY A 96 2.01 12.31 7.76
CA GLY A 96 1.07 12.48 6.66
C GLY A 96 -0.37 12.76 7.14
N VAL A 97 -1.16 13.40 6.28
CA VAL A 97 -2.57 13.72 6.55
C VAL A 97 -3.47 12.64 5.96
N ALA A 98 -4.43 12.17 6.75
CA ALA A 98 -5.36 11.12 6.33
C ALA A 98 -6.81 11.62 6.33
N ALA A 99 -7.59 11.12 5.38
CA ALA A 99 -9.04 11.29 5.35
C ALA A 99 -9.77 9.95 5.23
N PHE A 100 -10.94 9.87 5.84
CA PHE A 100 -11.83 8.72 5.82
C PHE A 100 -13.24 9.18 5.41
N VAL A 101 -13.72 8.66 4.29
CA VAL A 101 -15.09 8.87 3.81
C VAL A 101 -15.91 7.65 4.19
N ASP A 102 -16.65 7.78 5.28
CA ASP A 102 -17.47 6.73 5.90
C ASP A 102 -18.88 6.78 5.29
N ALA A 103 -19.03 6.17 4.12
CA ALA A 103 -20.31 6.01 3.45
C ALA A 103 -21.16 4.88 4.07
N GLU A 104 -20.54 3.93 4.79
CA GLU A 104 -21.27 2.88 5.53
C GLU A 104 -21.75 3.35 6.92
N HIS A 105 -21.36 4.53 7.38
CA HIS A 105 -21.63 5.05 8.73
C HIS A 105 -21.23 4.07 9.85
N ALA A 106 -20.14 3.34 9.65
CA ALA A 106 -19.74 2.18 10.46
C ALA A 106 -18.34 2.31 11.07
N LEU A 107 -17.67 3.46 10.91
CA LEU A 107 -16.35 3.69 11.49
C LEU A 107 -16.43 3.74 13.03
N ASP A 108 -15.75 2.82 13.71
CA ASP A 108 -15.55 2.87 15.17
C ASP A 108 -14.29 3.67 15.53
N PRO A 109 -14.41 4.87 16.14
CA PRO A 109 -13.26 5.68 16.55
C PRO A 109 -12.41 5.00 17.63
N THR A 110 -13.03 4.19 18.49
CA THR A 110 -12.32 3.46 19.55
C THR A 110 -11.39 2.41 18.95
N TRP A 111 -11.89 1.68 17.96
CA TRP A 111 -11.08 0.73 17.20
C TRP A 111 -9.96 1.43 16.43
N ALA A 112 -10.27 2.50 15.68
CA ALA A 112 -9.26 3.27 14.95
C ALA A 112 -8.13 3.76 15.87
N LYS A 113 -8.47 4.30 17.05
CA LYS A 113 -7.48 4.72 18.04
C LYS A 113 -6.61 3.57 18.54
N LYS A 114 -7.20 2.39 18.80
CA LYS A 114 -6.45 1.18 19.19
C LYS A 114 -5.44 0.75 18.12
N LEU A 115 -5.79 0.92 16.84
CA LEU A 115 -4.90 0.64 15.71
C LEU A 115 -3.79 1.69 15.50
N GLY A 116 -3.75 2.74 16.33
CA GLY A 116 -2.75 3.80 16.26
C GLY A 116 -3.10 4.95 15.33
N VAL A 117 -4.37 5.07 14.92
CA VAL A 117 -4.85 6.24 14.18
C VAL A 117 -4.95 7.45 15.12
N SER A 118 -4.34 8.57 14.74
CA SER A 118 -4.55 9.86 15.39
C SER A 118 -5.91 10.40 15.00
N LEU A 119 -6.90 10.24 15.89
CA LEU A 119 -8.26 10.74 15.67
C LEU A 119 -8.32 12.26 15.54
N LYS A 120 -7.39 12.98 16.18
CA LYS A 120 -7.33 14.45 16.11
C LYS A 120 -6.99 14.95 14.71
N ASP A 121 -6.14 14.19 14.01
CA ASP A 121 -5.58 14.56 12.72
C ASP A 121 -6.20 13.74 11.56
N LEU A 122 -7.29 13.01 11.85
CA LEU A 122 -8.06 12.27 10.85
C LEU A 122 -9.24 13.11 10.38
N LEU A 123 -9.28 13.44 9.09
CA LEU A 123 -10.44 14.06 8.48
C LEU A 123 -11.52 12.98 8.25
N VAL A 124 -12.72 13.16 8.81
CA VAL A 124 -13.83 12.22 8.60
C VAL A 124 -14.96 12.92 7.87
N SER A 125 -15.50 12.27 6.85
CA SER A 125 -16.67 12.72 6.11
C SER A 125 -17.72 11.62 6.09
N GLN A 126 -18.95 11.97 6.42
CA GLN A 126 -20.14 11.11 6.32
C GLN A 126 -21.08 11.72 5.27
N PRO A 127 -20.91 11.33 4.00
CA PRO A 127 -21.66 11.94 2.91
C PRO A 127 -23.10 11.41 2.82
N ASP A 128 -24.01 12.26 2.35
CA ASP A 128 -25.42 11.95 2.12
C ASP A 128 -25.63 11.09 0.86
N ASN A 129 -24.75 11.21 -0.13
CA ASN A 129 -24.84 10.47 -1.41
C ASN A 129 -23.47 10.23 -2.06
N GLY A 130 -23.46 9.34 -3.05
CA GLY A 130 -22.25 8.92 -3.76
C GLY A 130 -21.57 10.04 -4.54
N GLU A 131 -22.32 10.96 -5.15
CA GLU A 131 -21.77 12.13 -5.85
C GLU A 131 -20.97 13.01 -4.88
N GLN A 132 -21.60 13.40 -3.77
CA GLN A 132 -20.99 14.24 -2.73
C GLN A 132 -19.73 13.58 -2.16
N ALA A 133 -19.79 12.28 -1.87
CA ALA A 133 -18.63 11.51 -1.41
C ALA A 133 -17.44 11.63 -2.38
N LEU A 134 -17.68 11.42 -3.68
CA LEU A 134 -16.64 11.42 -4.70
C LEU A 134 -16.12 12.84 -5.02
N GLU A 135 -16.97 13.86 -4.89
CA GLU A 135 -16.57 15.27 -4.99
C GLU A 135 -15.67 15.69 -3.83
N ILE A 136 -16.00 15.28 -2.60
CA ILE A 136 -15.14 15.50 -1.42
C ILE A 136 -13.77 14.86 -1.64
N VAL A 137 -13.72 13.60 -2.11
CA VAL A 137 -12.45 12.92 -2.45
C VAL A 137 -11.68 13.71 -3.51
N GLU A 138 -12.35 14.18 -4.57
CA GLU A 138 -11.69 14.97 -5.62
C GLU A 138 -11.08 16.27 -5.06
N MET A 139 -11.82 16.99 -4.22
CA MET A 139 -11.34 18.23 -3.58
C MET A 139 -10.13 17.98 -2.68
N LEU A 140 -10.19 16.93 -1.84
CA LEU A 140 -9.10 16.54 -0.96
C LEU A 140 -7.84 16.18 -1.76
N VAL A 141 -7.97 15.38 -2.82
CA VAL A 141 -6.84 15.02 -3.69
C VAL A 141 -6.24 16.25 -4.36
N ARG A 142 -7.09 17.16 -4.89
CA ARG A 142 -6.64 18.38 -5.58
C ARG A 142 -5.96 19.39 -4.65
N SER A 143 -6.26 19.36 -3.36
CA SER A 143 -5.60 20.21 -2.37
C SER A 143 -4.10 19.91 -2.24
N ASN A 144 -3.65 18.69 -2.63
CA ASN A 144 -2.31 18.16 -2.37
C ASN A 144 -1.89 18.15 -0.90
N ALA A 145 -2.82 18.41 0.03
CA ALA A 145 -2.57 18.43 1.47
C ALA A 145 -2.82 17.06 2.13
N VAL A 146 -3.44 16.12 1.41
CA VAL A 146 -3.81 14.79 1.93
C VAL A 146 -2.92 13.72 1.32
N ASP A 147 -2.39 12.84 2.17
CA ASP A 147 -1.51 11.73 1.81
C ASP A 147 -2.28 10.45 1.50
N VAL A 148 -3.38 10.21 2.21
CA VAL A 148 -4.23 9.03 2.03
C VAL A 148 -5.71 9.37 2.24
N VAL A 149 -6.56 8.91 1.33
CA VAL A 149 -8.01 8.97 1.43
C VAL A 149 -8.56 7.55 1.33
N VAL A 150 -9.34 7.13 2.32
CA VAL A 150 -10.07 5.85 2.31
C VAL A 150 -11.55 6.11 2.12
N ILE A 151 -12.20 5.36 1.24
CA ILE A 151 -13.65 5.36 1.03
C ILE A 151 -14.20 4.02 1.48
N ASP A 152 -15.03 4.02 2.52
CA ASP A 152 -15.69 2.83 3.09
C ASP A 152 -17.22 2.98 2.99
N SER A 153 -17.90 2.40 2.00
CA SER A 153 -17.39 1.58 0.90
C SER A 153 -18.06 1.96 -0.43
N VAL A 154 -17.51 1.46 -1.54
CA VAL A 154 -18.10 1.64 -2.88
C VAL A 154 -19.55 1.18 -2.94
N ALA A 155 -19.91 0.13 -2.19
CA ALA A 155 -21.27 -0.39 -2.18
C ALA A 155 -22.27 0.63 -1.61
N ALA A 156 -21.82 1.50 -0.69
CA ALA A 156 -22.63 2.55 -0.07
C ALA A 156 -22.58 3.90 -0.81
N LEU A 157 -21.87 3.99 -1.95
CA LEU A 157 -21.91 5.18 -2.81
C LEU A 157 -23.20 5.17 -3.64
N ILE A 158 -24.33 5.43 -2.98
CA ILE A 158 -25.66 5.43 -3.59
C ILE A 158 -25.87 6.75 -4.34
N PRO A 159 -26.18 6.74 -5.65
CA PRO A 159 -26.46 7.96 -6.40
C PRO A 159 -27.64 8.73 -5.82
N LYS A 160 -27.58 10.07 -5.86
CA LYS A 160 -28.67 10.93 -5.37
C LYS A 160 -30.05 10.56 -5.94
N SER A 161 -30.12 10.25 -7.23
CA SER A 161 -31.38 9.86 -7.89
C SER A 161 -31.96 8.55 -7.37
N GLU A 162 -31.14 7.66 -6.81
CA GLU A 162 -31.58 6.40 -6.21
C GLU A 162 -32.05 6.60 -4.76
N ILE A 163 -31.47 7.56 -4.04
CA ILE A 163 -31.92 7.93 -2.69
C ILE A 163 -33.27 8.67 -2.72
N GLU A 164 -33.47 9.54 -3.72
CA GLU A 164 -34.71 10.30 -3.90
C GLU A 164 -35.83 9.49 -4.57
N GLY A 165 -35.49 8.32 -5.15
CA GLY A 165 -36.43 7.42 -5.83
C GLY A 165 -37.23 6.55 -4.86
N GLU A 166 -38.22 5.83 -5.38
CA GLU A 166 -39.01 4.89 -4.60
C GLU A 166 -38.39 3.49 -4.59
N MET A 167 -38.65 2.73 -3.53
CA MET A 167 -38.17 1.35 -3.43
C MET A 167 -38.83 0.49 -4.51
N GLY A 168 -38.03 -0.01 -5.45
CA GLY A 168 -38.51 -0.78 -6.61
C GLY A 168 -38.30 -0.09 -7.95
N ASP A 169 -37.88 1.18 -7.94
CA ASP A 169 -37.51 1.91 -9.16
C ASP A 169 -36.35 1.24 -9.90
N ALA A 170 -36.41 1.28 -11.23
CA ALA A 170 -35.39 0.69 -12.08
C ALA A 170 -34.13 1.58 -12.12
N THR A 171 -33.20 1.35 -11.20
CA THR A 171 -31.92 2.09 -11.09
C THR A 171 -30.74 1.37 -11.76
N MET A 172 -31.01 0.57 -12.80
CA MET A 172 -30.01 -0.30 -13.41
C MET A 172 -28.78 0.47 -13.91
N GLY A 173 -27.64 0.25 -13.25
CA GLY A 173 -26.33 0.73 -13.67
C GLY A 173 -26.03 2.20 -13.36
N VAL A 174 -26.88 2.91 -12.61
CA VAL A 174 -26.64 4.32 -12.24
C VAL A 174 -25.34 4.45 -11.44
N GLN A 175 -25.13 3.61 -10.43
CA GLN A 175 -23.89 3.58 -9.65
C GLN A 175 -22.65 3.28 -10.51
N ALA A 176 -22.76 2.37 -11.48
CA ALA A 176 -21.63 2.06 -12.38
C ALA A 176 -21.25 3.25 -13.28
N ARG A 177 -22.24 4.04 -13.70
CA ARG A 177 -22.02 5.28 -14.47
C ARG A 177 -21.37 6.36 -13.61
N LEU A 178 -21.85 6.55 -12.38
CA LEU A 178 -21.26 7.46 -11.40
C LEU A 178 -19.78 7.13 -11.17
N MET A 179 -19.48 5.86 -10.87
CA MET A 179 -18.09 5.40 -10.69
C MET A 179 -17.24 5.61 -11.95
N SER A 180 -17.78 5.36 -13.13
CA SER A 180 -17.05 5.57 -14.40
C SER A 180 -16.69 7.04 -14.62
N GLN A 181 -17.59 7.95 -14.29
CA GLN A 181 -17.36 9.39 -14.37
C GLN A 181 -16.35 9.85 -13.32
N ALA A 182 -16.52 9.44 -12.07
CA ALA A 182 -15.64 9.80 -10.97
C ALA A 182 -14.21 9.29 -11.19
N MET A 183 -14.04 8.04 -11.61
CA MET A 183 -12.70 7.49 -11.88
C MET A 183 -11.96 8.26 -12.97
N ARG A 184 -12.68 8.75 -14.00
CA ARG A 184 -12.08 9.57 -15.07
C ARG A 184 -11.54 10.90 -14.55
N LYS A 185 -12.25 11.54 -13.61
CA LYS A 185 -11.80 12.78 -12.97
C LYS A 185 -10.68 12.53 -11.95
N LEU A 186 -10.89 11.58 -11.05
CA LEU A 186 -9.99 11.27 -9.94
C LEU A 186 -8.63 10.78 -10.43
N THR A 187 -8.57 9.93 -11.46
CA THR A 187 -7.27 9.38 -11.92
C THR A 187 -6.29 10.47 -12.34
N GLY A 188 -6.77 11.51 -13.03
CA GLY A 188 -5.93 12.62 -13.46
C GLY A 188 -5.49 13.55 -12.31
N ALA A 189 -6.30 13.66 -11.27
CA ALA A 189 -5.95 14.41 -10.06
C ALA A 189 -4.95 13.62 -9.19
N VAL A 190 -5.24 12.34 -8.97
CA VAL A 190 -4.45 11.42 -8.15
C VAL A 190 -3.04 11.27 -8.71
N SER A 191 -2.87 11.10 -10.02
CA SER A 191 -1.54 10.93 -10.64
C SER A 191 -0.62 12.16 -10.56
N LYS A 192 -1.20 13.34 -10.35
CA LYS A 192 -0.48 14.61 -10.15
C LYS A 192 -0.25 14.94 -8.67
N SER A 193 -0.85 14.16 -7.78
CA SER A 193 -0.75 14.29 -6.33
C SER A 193 0.11 13.16 -5.74
N LYS A 194 0.51 13.30 -4.47
CA LYS A 194 1.07 12.19 -3.68
C LYS A 194 -0.02 11.40 -2.93
N CYS A 195 -1.29 11.76 -3.10
CA CYS A 195 -2.40 11.15 -2.39
C CYS A 195 -2.64 9.71 -2.87
N LEU A 196 -2.63 8.77 -1.94
CA LEU A 196 -3.15 7.42 -2.12
C LEU A 196 -4.67 7.47 -1.94
N VAL A 197 -5.44 6.90 -2.88
CA VAL A 197 -6.90 6.77 -2.73
C VAL A 197 -7.28 5.30 -2.68
N ILE A 198 -7.82 4.85 -1.56
CA ILE A 198 -8.24 3.47 -1.32
C ILE A 198 -9.76 3.38 -1.34
N PHE A 199 -10.30 2.53 -2.20
CA PHE A 199 -11.70 2.15 -2.20
C PHE A 199 -11.86 0.79 -1.52
N ILE A 200 -12.63 0.75 -0.44
CA ILE A 200 -13.12 -0.50 0.13
C ILE A 200 -14.32 -0.95 -0.69
N ASN A 201 -14.38 -2.23 -1.03
CA ASN A 201 -15.49 -2.78 -1.81
C ASN A 201 -15.92 -4.15 -1.28
N GLN A 202 -17.17 -4.49 -1.59
CA GLN A 202 -17.77 -5.75 -1.19
C GLN A 202 -17.82 -6.72 -2.37
N ILE A 203 -17.87 -8.02 -2.07
CA ILE A 203 -18.12 -9.05 -3.07
C ILE A 203 -19.63 -9.19 -3.29
N ARG A 204 -20.02 -9.37 -4.55
CA ARG A 204 -21.36 -9.75 -5.01
C ARG A 204 -21.24 -10.93 -5.96
N MET A 205 -22.32 -11.67 -6.15
CA MET A 205 -22.37 -12.76 -7.13
C MET A 205 -23.06 -12.30 -8.41
N LYS A 206 -22.49 -12.61 -9.57
CA LYS A 206 -23.16 -12.44 -10.86
C LYS A 206 -24.13 -13.59 -11.07
N ILE A 207 -25.41 -13.26 -11.18
CA ILE A 207 -26.47 -14.23 -11.52
C ILE A 207 -26.26 -14.71 -12.95
N GLY A 208 -26.44 -16.01 -13.20
CA GLY A 208 -26.39 -16.60 -14.55
C GLY A 208 -25.00 -17.06 -15.04
N VAL A 209 -23.96 -17.00 -14.19
CA VAL A 209 -22.64 -17.55 -14.53
C VAL A 209 -22.61 -19.05 -14.21
N MET A 210 -22.62 -19.90 -15.25
CA MET A 210 -22.56 -21.37 -15.11
C MET A 210 -21.13 -21.94 -15.07
N TYR A 211 -20.12 -21.17 -15.52
CA TYR A 211 -18.73 -21.60 -15.56
C TYR A 211 -17.79 -20.45 -15.14
N GLY A 212 -16.75 -20.77 -14.35
CA GLY A 212 -15.78 -19.81 -13.83
C GLY A 212 -16.15 -19.21 -12.46
N ASN A 213 -15.46 -18.14 -12.04
CA ASN A 213 -15.72 -17.47 -10.77
C ASN A 213 -16.91 -16.48 -10.92
N PRO A 214 -18.03 -16.67 -10.19
CA PRO A 214 -19.19 -15.77 -10.26
C PRO A 214 -19.00 -14.47 -9.46
N GLU A 215 -17.94 -14.34 -8.67
CA GLU A 215 -17.70 -13.17 -7.83
C GLU A 215 -17.40 -11.90 -8.65
N THR A 216 -17.97 -10.78 -8.22
CA THR A 216 -17.70 -9.45 -8.74
C THR A 216 -17.68 -8.44 -7.59
N THR A 217 -17.24 -7.23 -7.87
CA THR A 217 -17.31 -6.10 -6.95
C THR A 217 -18.36 -5.09 -7.40
N THR A 218 -18.86 -4.27 -6.46
CA THR A 218 -19.88 -3.24 -6.70
C THR A 218 -19.31 -2.03 -7.45
N GLY A 219 -20.15 -1.19 -8.07
CA GLY A 219 -19.72 0.00 -8.79
C GLY A 219 -19.27 -0.23 -10.25
N GLY A 220 -19.61 -1.38 -10.83
CA GLY A 220 -19.27 -1.71 -12.22
C GLY A 220 -17.80 -2.08 -12.43
N ASN A 221 -17.29 -1.89 -13.65
CA ASN A 221 -15.92 -2.29 -14.01
C ASN A 221 -14.90 -1.15 -13.93
N ALA A 222 -15.34 0.11 -13.80
CA ALA A 222 -14.43 1.27 -13.87
C ALA A 222 -13.30 1.17 -12.84
N LEU A 223 -13.64 0.99 -11.56
CA LEU A 223 -12.66 0.87 -10.49
C LEU A 223 -11.63 -0.24 -10.78
N LYS A 224 -12.08 -1.40 -11.31
CA LYS A 224 -11.18 -2.50 -11.68
C LYS A 224 -10.12 -2.09 -12.69
N PHE A 225 -10.44 -1.22 -13.65
CA PHE A 225 -9.50 -0.76 -14.67
C PHE A 225 -8.58 0.36 -14.18
N TYR A 226 -9.14 1.32 -13.42
CA TYR A 226 -8.41 2.49 -12.92
C TYR A 226 -7.50 2.18 -11.73
N SER A 227 -7.87 1.21 -10.87
CA SER A 227 -7.02 0.79 -9.76
C SER A 227 -5.66 0.29 -10.25
N SER A 228 -4.59 0.78 -9.65
CA SER A 228 -3.23 0.30 -9.89
C SER A 228 -2.95 -1.00 -9.15
N VAL A 229 -3.53 -1.13 -7.95
CA VAL A 229 -3.45 -2.33 -7.12
C VAL A 229 -4.86 -2.75 -6.74
N ARG A 230 -5.12 -4.06 -6.76
CA ARG A 230 -6.36 -4.66 -6.23
C ARG A 230 -5.99 -5.78 -5.28
N ILE A 231 -6.51 -5.71 -4.05
CA ILE A 231 -6.24 -6.68 -2.98
C ILE A 231 -7.54 -7.38 -2.63
N ASP A 232 -7.58 -8.70 -2.84
CA ASP A 232 -8.64 -9.60 -2.35
C ASP A 232 -8.26 -10.08 -0.95
N ILE A 233 -8.98 -9.65 0.07
CA ILE A 233 -8.72 -9.99 1.47
C ILE A 233 -9.78 -10.96 2.00
N ARG A 234 -9.33 -12.12 2.50
CA ARG A 234 -10.19 -13.21 2.98
C ARG A 234 -9.73 -13.76 4.32
N ARG A 235 -10.68 -14.05 5.19
CA ARG A 235 -10.42 -14.87 6.39
C ARG A 235 -10.12 -16.30 5.96
N VAL A 236 -8.99 -16.83 6.42
CA VAL A 236 -8.57 -18.23 6.22
C VAL A 236 -9.06 -19.09 7.37
N GLN A 237 -8.74 -18.69 8.60
CA GLN A 237 -9.10 -19.43 9.81
C GLN A 237 -9.23 -18.49 11.02
N ALA A 238 -9.99 -18.92 12.02
CA ALA A 238 -10.06 -18.26 13.31
C ALA A 238 -8.82 -18.63 14.16
N LEU A 239 -8.29 -17.67 14.91
CA LEU A 239 -7.20 -17.87 15.87
C LEU A 239 -7.84 -18.01 17.25
N LYS A 240 -7.55 -19.13 17.94
CA LYS A 240 -8.17 -19.43 19.24
C LYS A 240 -7.12 -19.58 20.34
N GLU A 241 -7.48 -19.12 21.53
CA GLU A 241 -6.80 -19.43 22.78
C GLU A 241 -7.79 -20.12 23.71
N GLY A 242 -7.59 -21.43 23.91
CA GLY A 242 -8.64 -22.29 24.47
C GLY A 242 -9.90 -22.26 23.60
N ASP A 243 -11.02 -21.89 24.20
CA ASP A 243 -12.33 -21.78 23.52
C ASP A 243 -12.62 -20.36 22.97
N VAL A 244 -11.78 -19.37 23.29
CA VAL A 244 -12.00 -17.97 22.91
C VAL A 244 -11.38 -17.68 21.54
N ASN A 245 -12.16 -17.08 20.64
CA ASN A 245 -11.66 -16.57 19.37
C ASN A 245 -10.98 -15.21 19.59
N ILE A 246 -9.66 -15.16 19.41
CA ILE A 246 -8.83 -13.98 19.70
C ILE A 246 -8.45 -13.20 18.43
N GLY A 247 -8.70 -13.74 17.25
CA GLY A 247 -8.38 -13.08 15.99
C GLY A 247 -8.63 -13.96 14.78
N ASN A 248 -8.17 -13.50 13.62
CA ASN A 248 -8.30 -14.21 12.36
C ASN A 248 -6.97 -14.26 11.62
N ARG A 249 -6.63 -15.44 11.09
CA ARG A 249 -5.65 -15.54 10.00
C ARG A 249 -6.31 -15.04 8.74
N VAL A 250 -5.68 -14.09 8.08
CA VAL A 250 -6.20 -13.42 6.90
C VAL A 250 -5.20 -13.57 5.75
N ARG A 251 -5.73 -13.79 4.55
CA ARG A 251 -4.96 -13.83 3.31
C ARG A 251 -5.30 -12.61 2.47
N GLY A 252 -4.28 -11.85 2.08
CA GLY A 252 -4.36 -10.79 1.09
C GLY A 252 -3.75 -11.25 -0.23
N LYS A 253 -4.58 -11.40 -1.27
CA LYS A 253 -4.15 -11.76 -2.62
C LYS A 253 -4.14 -10.53 -3.53
N ILE A 254 -3.01 -10.28 -4.18
CA ILE A 254 -2.86 -9.14 -5.09
C ILE A 254 -3.34 -9.55 -6.48
N VAL A 255 -4.63 -9.38 -6.76
CA VAL A 255 -5.24 -9.79 -8.03
C VAL A 255 -4.93 -8.83 -9.18
N LYS A 256 -4.39 -7.64 -8.89
CA LYS A 256 -3.87 -6.69 -9.86
C LYS A 256 -2.74 -5.90 -9.24
N ASN A 257 -1.64 -5.74 -9.97
CA ASN A 257 -0.52 -4.88 -9.58
C ASN A 257 0.10 -4.25 -10.83
N LYS A 258 0.17 -2.92 -10.88
CA LYS A 258 0.81 -2.15 -11.95
C LYS A 258 2.22 -1.65 -11.58
N ILE A 259 2.72 -1.99 -10.40
CA ILE A 259 4.00 -1.48 -9.87
C ILE A 259 5.01 -2.62 -9.64
N ALA A 260 4.52 -3.79 -9.22
CA ALA A 260 5.30 -5.00 -9.07
C ALA A 260 4.56 -6.19 -9.69
N PRO A 261 5.18 -7.39 -9.79
CA PRO A 261 4.52 -8.58 -10.30
C PRO A 261 3.20 -8.88 -9.55
N PRO A 262 2.08 -9.11 -10.26
CA PRO A 262 0.79 -9.45 -9.65
C PRO A 262 0.74 -10.90 -9.16
N PHE A 263 -0.39 -11.28 -8.55
CA PHE A 263 -0.74 -12.64 -8.09
C PHE A 263 0.07 -13.20 -6.94
N ARG A 264 0.89 -12.36 -6.31
CA ARG A 264 1.48 -12.67 -4.99
C ARG A 264 0.39 -12.67 -3.93
N GLU A 265 0.59 -13.50 -2.92
CA GLU A 265 -0.28 -13.65 -1.76
C GLU A 265 0.54 -13.43 -0.50
N ALA A 266 -0.11 -12.88 0.52
CA ALA A 266 0.43 -12.72 1.86
C ALA A 266 -0.58 -13.24 2.87
N GLU A 267 -0.10 -13.88 3.93
CA GLU A 267 -0.92 -14.28 5.06
C GLU A 267 -0.38 -13.66 6.34
N PHE A 268 -1.28 -13.05 7.10
CA PHE A 268 -0.98 -12.36 8.35
C PHE A 268 -2.16 -12.47 9.29
N ASP A 269 -1.93 -12.16 10.56
CA ASP A 269 -2.95 -12.27 11.60
C ASP A 269 -3.56 -10.90 11.90
N ILE A 270 -4.89 -10.86 12.03
CA ILE A 270 -5.63 -9.72 12.55
C ILE A 270 -6.22 -10.11 13.91
N MET A 271 -5.66 -9.56 14.97
CA MET A 271 -6.10 -9.74 16.35
C MET A 271 -7.24 -8.79 16.69
N PHE A 272 -8.20 -9.23 17.51
CA PHE A 272 -9.36 -8.40 17.89
C PHE A 272 -9.03 -7.32 18.92
N ASP A 273 -7.87 -7.35 19.54
CA ASP A 273 -7.42 -6.38 20.53
C ASP A 273 -6.48 -5.31 19.93
N SER A 274 -5.75 -5.65 18.87
CA SER A 274 -4.59 -4.90 18.40
C SER A 274 -4.47 -4.77 16.87
N GLY A 275 -5.34 -5.43 16.09
CA GLY A 275 -5.31 -5.39 14.64
C GLY A 275 -4.22 -6.29 14.03
N ILE A 276 -3.58 -5.84 12.96
CA ILE A 276 -2.52 -6.59 12.27
C ILE A 276 -1.35 -6.82 13.22
N SER A 277 -1.01 -8.09 13.43
CA SER A 277 0.11 -8.52 14.26
C SER A 277 1.43 -8.47 13.47
N TYR A 278 2.11 -7.31 13.51
CA TYR A 278 3.39 -7.12 12.81
C TYR A 278 4.45 -8.13 13.25
N GLU A 279 4.59 -8.37 14.55
CA GLU A 279 5.58 -9.30 15.08
C GLU A 279 5.27 -10.76 14.73
N GLY A 280 3.98 -11.12 14.67
CA GLY A 280 3.56 -12.45 14.22
C GLY A 280 3.86 -12.66 12.73
N ASP A 281 3.61 -11.63 11.92
CA ASP A 281 3.92 -11.62 10.49
C ASP A 281 5.44 -11.69 10.24
N LEU A 282 6.24 -10.92 10.99
CA LEU A 282 7.71 -10.95 10.94
C LEU A 282 8.26 -12.32 11.30
N LEU A 283 7.72 -12.96 12.35
CA LEU A 283 8.11 -14.30 12.78
C LEU A 283 7.83 -15.35 11.70
N ASP A 284 6.62 -15.35 11.15
CA ASP A 284 6.21 -16.30 10.11
C ASP A 284 7.05 -16.12 8.84
N LEU A 285 7.29 -14.88 8.42
CA LEU A 285 8.21 -14.56 7.32
C LEU A 285 9.64 -15.01 7.61
N GLY A 286 10.14 -14.75 8.81
CA GLY A 286 11.48 -15.14 9.21
C GLY A 286 11.69 -16.65 9.12
N VAL A 287 10.69 -17.44 9.50
CA VAL A 287 10.73 -18.91 9.33
C VAL A 287 10.66 -19.31 7.87
N ASN A 288 9.72 -18.75 7.09
CA ASN A 288 9.56 -19.07 5.68
C ASN A 288 10.81 -18.74 4.85
N GLU A 289 11.52 -17.68 5.22
CA GLU A 289 12.75 -17.24 4.57
C GLU A 289 14.01 -17.87 5.19
N ASN A 290 13.89 -18.83 6.11
CA ASN A 290 15.02 -19.46 6.80
C ASN A 290 15.97 -18.44 7.48
N VAL A 291 15.43 -17.32 7.95
CA VAL A 291 16.13 -16.33 8.81
C VAL A 291 15.97 -16.71 10.28
N ILE A 292 14.81 -17.26 10.64
CA ILE A 292 14.50 -17.81 11.97
C ILE A 292 14.43 -19.32 11.84
N GLU A 293 15.16 -20.03 12.70
CA GLU A 293 15.16 -21.48 12.75
C GLU A 293 14.06 -21.97 13.70
N LYS A 294 13.29 -22.96 13.24
CA LYS A 294 12.28 -23.63 14.06
C LYS A 294 12.71 -25.06 14.37
N SER A 295 13.06 -25.35 15.62
CA SER A 295 13.47 -26.67 16.10
C SER A 295 12.40 -27.25 17.02
N GLY A 296 11.49 -28.05 16.46
CA GLY A 296 10.31 -28.54 17.18
C GLY A 296 9.38 -27.38 17.56
N ALA A 297 9.22 -27.13 18.86
CA ALA A 297 8.44 -26.01 19.38
C ALA A 297 9.26 -24.71 19.56
N TRP A 298 10.59 -24.76 19.46
CA TRP A 298 11.45 -23.61 19.73
C TRP A 298 11.72 -22.79 18.47
N PHE A 299 11.72 -21.47 18.62
CA PHE A 299 12.12 -20.50 17.59
C PHE A 299 13.45 -19.84 17.99
N ASN A 300 14.42 -19.87 17.08
CA ASN A 300 15.77 -19.36 17.31
C ASN A 300 16.20 -18.42 16.19
N TYR A 301 16.93 -17.37 16.54
CA TYR A 301 17.58 -16.47 15.63
C TYR A 301 19.08 -16.49 15.88
N GLY A 302 19.83 -17.24 15.07
CA GLY A 302 21.23 -17.55 15.35
C GLY A 302 21.37 -18.22 16.72
N GLN A 303 22.07 -17.56 17.66
CA GLN A 303 22.24 -18.04 19.04
C GLN A 303 21.15 -17.54 20.00
N VAL A 304 20.28 -16.63 19.56
CA VAL A 304 19.23 -16.04 20.39
C VAL A 304 17.99 -16.93 20.37
N ARG A 305 17.55 -17.38 21.55
CA ARG A 305 16.27 -18.09 21.69
C ARG A 305 15.13 -17.09 21.75
N LEU A 306 14.25 -17.10 20.77
CA LEU A 306 13.10 -16.19 20.71
C LEU A 306 11.98 -16.66 21.64
N GLY A 307 11.75 -17.97 21.74
CA GLY A 307 10.75 -18.52 22.66
C GLY A 307 10.30 -19.94 22.30
N GLN A 308 9.57 -20.57 23.23
CA GLN A 308 8.92 -21.86 23.01
C GLN A 308 7.47 -21.63 22.59
N GLY A 309 7.16 -21.97 21.34
CA GLY A 309 5.87 -21.70 20.72
C GLY A 309 5.79 -20.31 20.09
N ARG A 310 4.82 -20.15 19.19
CA ARG A 310 4.66 -18.94 18.36
C ARG A 310 4.38 -17.69 19.19
N GLU A 311 3.56 -17.83 20.23
CA GLU A 311 3.12 -16.68 21.04
C GLU A 311 4.26 -16.09 21.89
N GLN A 312 5.07 -16.94 22.53
CA GLN A 312 6.24 -16.46 23.27
C GLN A 312 7.27 -15.79 22.37
N ALA A 313 7.53 -16.37 21.19
CA ALA A 313 8.44 -15.78 20.21
C ALA A 313 7.94 -14.44 19.67
N ARG A 314 6.63 -14.31 19.41
CA ARG A 314 5.98 -13.05 19.03
C ARG A 314 6.16 -11.98 20.11
N GLN A 315 5.88 -12.33 21.37
CA GLN A 315 6.02 -11.41 22.49
C GLN A 315 7.49 -10.98 22.68
N PHE A 316 8.44 -11.89 22.53
CA PHE A 316 9.87 -11.56 22.56
C PHE A 316 10.24 -10.52 21.49
N LEU A 317 9.77 -10.68 20.25
CA LEU A 317 10.03 -9.72 19.17
C LEU A 317 9.39 -8.35 19.43
N LYS A 318 8.23 -8.33 20.08
CA LYS A 318 7.54 -7.09 20.49
C LYS A 318 8.36 -6.32 21.54
N ASP A 319 8.93 -7.05 22.50
CA ASP A 319 9.71 -6.47 23.60
C ASP A 319 11.14 -6.09 23.16
N ASN A 320 11.70 -6.77 22.15
CA ASN A 320 13.07 -6.58 21.66
C ASN A 320 13.10 -5.99 20.25
N LYS A 321 12.77 -4.70 20.13
CA LYS A 321 12.65 -4.00 18.84
C LYS A 321 13.92 -4.01 17.99
N ASP A 322 15.10 -4.07 18.60
CA ASP A 322 16.37 -4.06 17.88
C ASP A 322 16.59 -5.37 17.11
N VAL A 323 16.27 -6.50 17.75
CA VAL A 323 16.27 -7.83 17.11
C VAL A 323 15.23 -7.88 15.99
N SER A 324 14.02 -7.35 16.23
CA SER A 324 12.97 -7.28 15.21
C SER A 324 13.39 -6.46 13.98
N LYS A 325 14.10 -5.35 14.18
CA LYS A 325 14.65 -4.55 13.06
C LYS A 325 15.72 -5.31 12.29
N GLU A 326 16.60 -6.04 12.98
CA GLU A 326 17.65 -6.84 12.34
C GLU A 326 17.05 -7.96 11.48
N ILE A 327 16.08 -8.70 12.03
CA ILE A 327 15.35 -9.76 11.30
C ILE A 327 14.63 -9.17 10.08
N HIS A 328 13.95 -8.04 10.25
CA HIS A 328 13.29 -7.32 9.15
C HIS A 328 14.29 -6.97 8.03
N GLY A 329 15.45 -6.42 8.37
CA GLY A 329 16.51 -6.10 7.41
C GLY A 329 16.97 -7.33 6.62
N LYS A 330 17.27 -8.44 7.30
CA LYS A 330 17.71 -9.69 6.64
C LYS A 330 16.63 -10.29 5.72
N ILE A 331 15.36 -10.21 6.11
CA ILE A 331 14.24 -10.64 5.26
C ILE A 331 14.18 -9.80 3.99
N LEU A 332 14.30 -8.47 4.11
CA LEU A 332 14.27 -7.58 2.95
C LEU A 332 15.47 -7.78 2.02
N GLU A 333 16.69 -7.94 2.55
CA GLU A 333 17.88 -8.25 1.76
C GLU A 333 17.71 -9.52 0.92
N LYS A 334 17.08 -10.56 1.51
CA LYS A 334 16.84 -11.82 0.80
C LYS A 334 15.74 -11.71 -0.27
N LYS A 335 14.71 -10.90 -0.02
CA LYS A 335 13.60 -10.69 -0.96
C LYS A 335 13.90 -9.72 -2.09
N PHE A 336 14.73 -8.73 -1.80
CA PHE A 336 15.11 -7.65 -2.70
C PHE A 336 16.63 -7.47 -2.66
N PRO A 337 17.41 -8.45 -3.16
CA PRO A 337 18.86 -8.32 -3.19
C PRO A 337 19.23 -7.08 -3.99
N SER A 338 19.95 -6.14 -3.37
CA SER A 338 20.51 -5.01 -4.09
C SER A 338 21.52 -5.54 -5.10
N GLU A 339 21.45 -5.09 -6.36
CA GLU A 339 22.49 -5.38 -7.38
C GLU A 339 23.86 -4.74 -7.05
N THR A 340 24.01 -4.18 -5.85
CA THR A 340 25.27 -3.68 -5.33
C THR A 340 25.70 -4.56 -4.16
N PRO A 341 26.84 -5.26 -4.24
CA PRO A 341 27.35 -5.99 -3.08
C PRO A 341 27.65 -4.97 -1.96
N PRO A 342 27.31 -5.27 -0.70
CA PRO A 342 27.70 -4.43 0.41
C PRO A 342 29.24 -4.33 0.42
N ALA A 343 29.76 -3.11 0.49
CA ALA A 343 31.18 -2.90 0.79
C ALA A 343 31.50 -3.66 2.09
N PRO A 344 32.60 -4.44 2.14
CA PRO A 344 32.90 -5.26 3.30
C PRO A 344 32.94 -4.38 4.55
N ALA A 345 32.16 -4.79 5.56
CA ALA A 345 32.14 -4.13 6.86
C ALA A 345 33.57 -4.03 7.38
N ALA A 346 34.06 -2.81 7.57
CA ALA A 346 35.35 -2.58 8.20
C ALA A 346 35.31 -3.20 9.60
N ASP A 347 36.17 -4.19 9.83
CA ASP A 347 36.39 -4.82 11.12
C ASP A 347 36.57 -3.77 12.22
N LEU A 348 35.58 -3.67 13.11
CA LEU A 348 35.69 -3.01 14.42
C LEU A 348 36.55 -3.86 15.36
N LYS A 349 37.82 -4.11 14.98
CA LYS A 349 38.88 -4.62 15.86
C LYS A 349 40.25 -4.16 15.36
N LYS A 350 40.57 -2.89 15.55
CA LYS A 350 41.94 -2.36 15.68
C LYS A 350 41.93 -0.93 16.25
N ALA A 351 41.21 -0.76 17.35
CA ALA A 351 41.41 0.38 18.25
C ALA A 351 42.04 -0.15 19.53
N ASP A 352 43.29 -0.60 19.44
CA ASP A 352 44.20 -0.54 20.57
C ASP A 352 45.63 -0.86 20.12
N LYS A 353 46.58 -0.04 20.60
CA LYS A 353 48.02 -0.03 20.31
C LYS A 353 48.46 0.74 19.05
N SER A 354 48.51 2.06 19.14
CA SER A 354 49.73 2.84 18.84
C SER A 354 49.48 4.35 18.98
N GLU A 355 49.57 4.87 20.20
CA GLU A 355 49.91 6.27 20.40
C GLU A 355 50.61 6.45 21.77
N LYS A 356 51.87 6.04 21.81
CA LYS A 356 52.87 6.70 22.65
C LYS A 356 53.80 7.42 21.69
N ALA A 357 53.49 8.69 21.40
CA ALA A 357 54.40 9.59 20.72
C ALA A 357 54.86 10.65 21.73
N GLU A 358 56.18 10.73 21.86
CA GLU A 358 56.95 11.59 22.73
C GLU A 358 56.64 13.08 22.51
N VAL A 359 56.42 13.82 23.59
CA VAL A 359 56.48 15.28 23.60
C VAL A 359 57.93 15.69 23.79
N LYS A 360 58.56 16.23 22.74
CA LYS A 360 59.82 16.98 22.85
C LYS A 360 59.52 18.48 23.05
N PRO A 361 60.26 19.18 23.95
CA PRO A 361 59.99 20.57 24.27
C PRO A 361 60.65 21.51 23.26
N GLU A 362 59.89 22.46 22.73
CA GLU A 362 60.41 23.56 21.93
C GLU A 362 60.60 24.84 22.78
N LYS A 363 61.67 25.56 22.45
CA LYS A 363 62.41 26.47 23.32
C LYS A 363 61.77 27.86 23.42
N LEU A 364 61.73 28.40 24.63
CA LEU A 364 61.68 29.85 24.90
C LEU A 364 63.02 30.52 24.56
N LYS A 365 62.96 31.64 23.83
CA LYS A 365 63.86 32.84 23.78
C LYS A 365 63.53 33.55 22.45
N LYS A 366 63.23 34.84 22.37
CA LYS A 366 63.43 36.01 23.23
C LYS A 366 62.39 37.06 22.84
#